data_AF-A0A444JHK0-F1
#
_entry.id   AF-A0A444JHK0-F1
#
_cell.length_a   1.000
_cell.length_b   1.000
_cell.length_c   1.000
_cell.angle_alpha   90.00
_cell.angle_beta   90.00
_cell.angle_gamma   90.00
#
_symmetry.space_group_name_H-M   'P 1'
#
loop_
_entity.id
_entity.type
_entity.pdbx_description
1 polymer ?
#
loop_
_entity_poly.entity_id
_entity_poly.type
_entity_poly.pdbx_seq_one_letter_code
_entity_poly.pdbx_strand_id
1 'polypeptide(L)'
;MNDELKFQKAAQYAVLFLLGTIPFLFGAVHPIVTGVYTSFIILTLGGWLLLNSGRLNSRLISAGHILLFLFIFWIILSILPIPMSWLSLLSPARASFLQTANQLAETDIHYASSGYNSNSVILTASFLIALYLYALSLTILLKADRSFLEKLLLTCIGVGILEAVYGLLQATNSHLGVLWLSDIRQFKGMARGTIIYKNQYAALLNMIWPLAVEQHCSASKPCLKKNPPR
;
A
#
# COMPACT_ATOMS: atom_id res chain seq x y z
N MET A 1 -7.91 21.49 -26.11
CA MET A 1 -6.53 21.07 -26.42
C MET A 1 -6.24 19.90 -25.49
N ASN A 2 -6.17 18.68 -26.02
CA ASN A 2 -5.92 17.48 -25.21
C ASN A 2 -4.45 17.52 -24.75
N ASP A 3 -4.20 18.06 -23.56
CA ASP A 3 -2.88 18.00 -22.96
C ASP A 3 -2.59 16.55 -22.55
N GLU A 4 -1.97 15.82 -23.47
CA GLU A 4 -1.54 14.44 -23.26
C GLU A 4 -0.59 14.38 -22.04
N LEU A 5 -0.88 13.52 -21.07
CA LEU A 5 -0.04 13.38 -19.87
C LEU A 5 1.32 12.81 -20.29
N LYS A 6 2.41 13.50 -19.92
CA LYS A 6 3.77 13.03 -20.23
C LYS A 6 4.02 11.70 -19.53
N PHE A 7 4.61 10.75 -20.23
CA PHE A 7 5.01 9.44 -19.70
C PHE A 7 3.86 8.63 -19.06
N GLN A 8 2.62 8.83 -19.50
CA GLN A 8 1.45 8.13 -18.97
C GLN A 8 1.63 6.60 -18.97
N LYS A 9 2.12 6.01 -20.07
CA LYS A 9 2.35 4.56 -20.17
C LYS A 9 3.35 4.05 -19.13
N ALA A 10 4.41 4.81 -18.84
CA ALA A 10 5.40 4.44 -17.83
C ALA A 10 4.77 4.41 -16.43
N ALA A 11 3.95 5.42 -16.10
CA ALA A 11 3.21 5.45 -14.84
C ALA A 11 2.18 4.29 -14.73
N GLN A 12 1.49 3.95 -15.83
CA GLN A 12 0.62 2.77 -15.89
C GLN A 12 1.41 1.48 -15.60
N TYR A 13 2.55 1.26 -16.25
CA TYR A 13 3.37 0.09 -16.00
C TYR A 13 3.93 0.04 -14.58
N ALA A 14 4.31 1.19 -14.00
CA ALA A 14 4.74 1.25 -12.61
C ALA A 14 3.62 0.81 -11.65
N VAL A 15 2.38 1.25 -11.87
CA VAL A 15 1.21 0.82 -11.09
C VAL A 15 0.95 -0.68 -11.24
N LEU A 16 0.96 -1.20 -12.48
CA LEU A 16 0.75 -2.63 -12.74
C LEU A 16 1.86 -3.50 -12.15
N PHE A 17 3.11 -3.03 -12.23
CA PHE A 17 4.25 -3.69 -11.61
C PHE A 17 4.04 -3.80 -10.10
N LEU A 18 3.75 -2.68 -9.42
CA LEU A 18 3.48 -2.66 -7.98
C LEU A 18 2.37 -3.65 -7.60
N LEU A 19 1.24 -3.57 -8.27
CA LEU A 19 0.09 -4.43 -8.01
C LEU A 19 0.40 -5.92 -8.27
N GLY A 20 1.18 -6.19 -9.33
CA GLY A 20 1.60 -7.52 -9.73
C GLY A 20 2.59 -8.16 -8.77
N THR A 21 3.51 -7.39 -8.18
CA THR A 21 4.63 -7.93 -7.39
C THR A 21 4.42 -7.86 -5.88
N ILE A 22 3.52 -6.99 -5.39
CA ILE A 22 3.29 -6.83 -3.95
C ILE A 22 2.91 -8.18 -3.31
N PRO A 23 1.89 -8.94 -3.76
CA PRO A 23 1.51 -10.16 -3.06
C PRO A 23 2.68 -11.15 -2.89
N PHE A 24 3.48 -11.34 -3.94
CA PHE A 24 4.63 -12.26 -3.92
C PHE A 24 5.78 -11.84 -2.99
N LEU A 25 6.07 -10.54 -2.90
CA LEU A 25 7.21 -10.03 -2.13
C LEU A 25 6.83 -9.57 -0.71
N PHE A 26 5.56 -9.23 -0.49
CA PHE A 26 5.04 -8.70 0.77
C PHE A 26 4.40 -9.77 1.67
N GLY A 27 4.48 -11.04 1.24
CA GLY A 27 4.01 -12.18 2.00
C GLY A 27 4.50 -12.21 3.45
N ALA A 28 5.71 -11.69 3.68
CA ALA A 28 6.24 -11.29 4.96
C ALA A 28 6.30 -9.75 5.02
N VAL A 29 5.75 -9.14 6.07
CA VAL A 29 5.85 -7.70 6.38
C VAL A 29 7.31 -7.34 6.69
N HIS A 30 8.17 -7.37 5.68
CA HIS A 30 9.60 -7.15 5.82
C HIS A 30 9.91 -5.67 5.63
N PRO A 31 10.48 -4.97 6.63
CA PRO A 31 10.70 -3.52 6.58
C PRO A 31 11.47 -3.06 5.34
N ILE A 32 12.42 -3.86 4.85
CA ILE A 32 13.18 -3.57 3.63
C ILE A 32 12.27 -3.55 2.40
N VAL A 33 11.38 -4.53 2.25
CA VAL A 33 10.47 -4.62 1.09
C VAL A 33 9.52 -3.43 1.10
N THR A 34 8.95 -3.09 2.28
CA THR A 34 8.14 -1.88 2.47
C THR A 34 8.90 -0.62 2.08
N GLY A 35 10.15 -0.47 2.52
CA GLY A 35 10.99 0.69 2.21
C GLY A 35 11.30 0.83 0.72
N VAL A 36 11.61 -0.28 0.04
CA VAL A 36 11.87 -0.31 -1.41
C VAL A 36 10.64 0.12 -2.19
N TYR A 37 9.47 -0.45 -1.90
CA TYR A 37 8.23 -0.08 -2.58
C TYR A 37 7.80 1.36 -2.29
N THR A 38 7.93 1.82 -1.05
CA THR A 38 7.63 3.20 -0.65
C THR A 38 8.50 4.17 -1.44
N SER A 39 9.81 3.91 -1.50
CA SER A 39 10.77 4.73 -2.25
C SER A 39 10.47 4.70 -3.76
N PHE A 40 10.17 3.53 -4.31
CA PHE A 40 9.80 3.38 -5.71
C PHE A 40 8.55 4.21 -6.06
N ILE A 41 7.50 4.15 -5.24
CA ILE A 41 6.28 4.93 -5.46
C ILE A 41 6.56 6.44 -5.41
N ILE A 42 7.29 6.91 -4.40
CA ILE A 42 7.61 8.33 -4.25
C ILE A 42 8.43 8.83 -5.45
N LEU A 43 9.47 8.09 -5.86
CA LEU A 43 10.34 8.51 -6.96
C LEU A 43 9.63 8.44 -8.32
N THR A 44 8.90 7.35 -8.59
CA THR A 44 8.29 7.13 -9.91
C THR A 44 6.97 7.88 -10.06
N LEU A 45 5.98 7.58 -9.21
CA LEU A 45 4.64 8.16 -9.29
C LEU A 45 4.64 9.60 -8.77
N GLY A 46 5.36 9.88 -7.67
CA GLY A 46 5.55 11.25 -7.20
C GLY A 46 6.28 12.12 -8.22
N GLY A 47 7.37 11.62 -8.81
CA GLY A 47 8.06 12.29 -9.91
C GLY A 47 7.17 12.54 -11.13
N TRP A 48 6.38 11.55 -11.54
CA TRP A 48 5.42 11.68 -12.63
C TRP A 48 4.34 12.75 -12.36
N LEU A 49 3.81 12.79 -11.14
CA LEU A 49 2.84 13.82 -10.73
C LEU A 49 3.46 15.22 -10.74
N LEU A 50 4.70 15.37 -10.27
CA LEU A 50 5.41 16.65 -10.32
C LEU A 50 5.61 17.15 -11.75
N LEU A 51 6.03 16.27 -12.67
CA LEU A 51 6.23 16.60 -14.09
C LEU A 51 4.94 16.99 -14.82
N ASN A 52 3.79 16.51 -14.33
CA ASN A 52 2.49 16.82 -14.90
C ASN A 52 1.67 17.82 -14.07
N SER A 53 2.24 18.38 -12.99
CA SER A 53 1.53 19.24 -12.03
C SER A 53 0.78 20.41 -12.67
N GLY A 54 1.37 21.09 -13.66
CA GLY A 54 0.72 22.18 -14.40
C GLY A 54 -0.43 21.75 -15.32
N ARG A 55 -0.56 20.46 -15.60
CA ARG A 55 -1.65 19.85 -16.40
C ARG A 55 -2.73 19.21 -15.53
N LEU A 56 -2.45 19.06 -14.24
CA LEU A 56 -3.41 18.51 -13.28
C LEU A 56 -4.39 19.61 -12.85
N ASN A 57 -5.68 19.30 -12.93
CA ASN A 57 -6.72 20.24 -12.52
C ASN A 57 -6.65 20.48 -10.99
N SER A 58 -6.66 21.75 -10.57
CA SER A 58 -6.61 22.17 -9.17
C SER A 58 -7.78 21.67 -8.33
N ARG A 59 -8.88 21.22 -8.95
CA ARG A 59 -10.02 20.57 -8.28
C ARG A 59 -9.72 19.21 -7.63
N LEU A 60 -8.47 18.75 -7.66
CA LEU A 60 -8.04 17.55 -6.94
C LEU A 60 -7.87 17.79 -5.43
N ILE A 61 -7.71 19.04 -4.97
CA ILE A 61 -7.60 19.36 -3.55
C ILE A 61 -9.00 19.42 -2.93
N SER A 62 -9.36 18.35 -2.23
CA SER A 62 -10.58 18.25 -1.41
C SER A 62 -10.24 18.36 0.09
N ALA A 63 -11.21 18.70 0.94
CA ALA A 63 -11.05 18.74 2.40
C ALA A 63 -10.42 17.46 2.97
N GLY A 64 -10.70 16.30 2.37
CA GLY A 64 -10.09 15.03 2.77
C GLY A 64 -8.56 14.99 2.59
N HIS A 65 -8.04 15.69 1.57
CA HIS A 65 -6.60 15.81 1.35
C HIS A 65 -5.94 16.64 2.45
N ILE A 66 -6.57 17.76 2.82
CA ILE A 66 -6.09 18.62 3.90
C ILE A 66 -6.05 17.84 5.21
N LEU A 67 -7.12 17.09 5.52
CA LEU A 67 -7.17 16.26 6.71
C LEU A 67 -6.06 15.20 6.74
N LEU A 68 -5.81 14.54 5.60
CA LEU A 68 -4.71 13.57 5.47
C LEU A 68 -3.35 14.22 5.70
N PHE A 69 -3.08 15.38 5.10
CA PHE A 69 -1.82 16.08 5.30
C PHE A 69 -1.66 16.60 6.73
N LEU A 70 -2.73 17.08 7.36
CA LEU A 70 -2.72 17.44 8.79
C LEU A 70 -2.43 16.22 9.66
N PHE A 71 -2.99 15.06 9.33
CA PHE A 71 -2.72 13.82 10.04
C PHE A 71 -1.27 13.35 9.87
N ILE A 72 -0.71 13.39 8.66
CA ILE A 72 0.71 13.09 8.42
C ILE A 72 1.61 14.10 9.12
N PHE A 73 1.25 15.38 9.10
CA PHE A 73 1.98 16.43 9.81
C PHE A 73 1.96 16.19 11.32
N TRP A 74 0.82 15.81 11.88
CA TRP A 74 0.70 15.41 13.29
C TRP A 74 1.60 14.22 13.62
N ILE A 75 1.66 13.20 12.76
CA ILE A 75 2.58 12.08 12.91
C ILE A 75 4.03 12.57 12.96
N ILE A 76 4.45 13.45 12.06
CA ILE A 76 5.83 13.98 12.02
C ILE A 76 6.13 14.83 13.26
N LEU A 77 5.18 15.64 13.73
CA LEU A 77 5.31 16.42 14.97
C LEU A 77 5.62 15.54 16.18
N SER A 78 5.19 14.27 16.19
CA SER A 78 5.47 13.35 17.31
C SER A 78 6.96 13.02 17.50
N ILE A 79 7.82 13.34 16.52
CA ILE A 79 9.29 13.19 16.59
C ILE A 79 9.93 14.35 17.36
N LEU A 80 9.28 15.52 17.39
CA LEU A 80 9.91 16.71 17.97
C LEU A 80 10.17 16.51 19.47
N PRO A 81 11.39 16.85 19.94
CA PRO A 81 11.69 16.81 21.36
C PRO A 81 10.87 17.88 22.06
N ILE A 82 9.99 17.45 22.97
CA ILE A 82 9.18 18.33 23.81
C ILE A 82 9.67 18.25 25.26
N PRO A 83 9.51 19.34 26.05
CA PRO A 83 9.90 19.32 27.45
C PRO A 83 9.05 18.33 28.24
N MET A 84 9.62 17.75 29.29
CA MET A 84 8.97 16.72 30.10
C MET A 84 7.63 17.18 30.71
N SER A 85 7.47 18.48 30.99
CA SER A 85 6.22 19.07 31.48
C SER A 85 5.08 19.03 30.46
N TRP A 86 5.39 19.10 29.16
CA TRP A 86 4.40 18.98 28.09
C TRP A 86 4.15 17.50 27.78
N LEU A 87 5.21 16.68 27.85
CA LEU A 87 5.10 15.25 27.65
C LEU A 87 4.22 14.58 28.72
N SER A 88 4.28 15.02 29.97
CA SER A 88 3.43 14.49 31.04
C SER A 88 1.94 14.80 30.82
N LEU A 89 1.61 15.88 30.11
CA LEU A 89 0.24 16.22 29.72
C LEU A 89 -0.25 15.39 28.51
N LEU A 90 0.60 15.27 27.48
CA LEU A 90 0.24 14.60 26.22
C LEU A 90 0.32 13.06 26.32
N SER A 91 1.29 12.54 27.06
CA SER A 91 1.53 11.11 27.23
C SER A 91 2.05 10.79 28.64
N PRO A 92 1.15 10.75 29.64
CA PRO A 92 1.52 10.49 31.04
C PRO A 92 2.33 9.19 31.22
N ALA A 93 1.95 8.14 30.49
CA ALA A 93 2.63 6.86 30.53
C ALA A 93 4.08 6.96 30.01
N ARG A 94 4.33 7.70 28.92
CA ARG A 94 5.70 7.87 28.41
C ARG A 94 6.56 8.68 29.38
N ALA A 95 5.99 9.72 29.98
CA ALA A 95 6.68 10.56 30.95
C ALA A 95 7.08 9.75 32.20
N SER A 96 6.20 8.89 32.73
CA SER A 96 6.54 8.06 33.88
C SER A 96 7.66 7.07 33.55
N PHE A 97 7.62 6.41 32.38
CA PHE A 97 8.70 5.52 31.94
C PHE A 97 10.05 6.23 31.85
N LEU A 98 10.08 7.44 31.32
CA LEU A 98 11.32 8.22 31.20
C LEU A 98 11.83 8.74 32.55
N GLN A 99 10.94 9.10 33.48
CA GLN A 99 11.32 9.47 34.84
C GLN A 99 11.94 8.28 35.59
N THR A 100 11.33 7.10 35.49
CA THR A 100 11.89 5.87 36.09
C THR A 100 13.23 5.50 35.43
N ALA A 101 13.35 5.63 34.11
CA ALA A 101 14.61 5.41 33.41
C ALA A 101 15.71 6.38 33.87
N ASN A 102 15.39 7.67 34.03
CA ASN A 102 16.30 8.68 34.58
C ASN A 102 16.79 8.32 35.98
N GLN A 103 15.89 7.87 36.86
CA GLN A 103 16.25 7.45 38.22
C GLN A 103 17.16 6.22 38.24
N LEU A 104 16.88 5.21 37.40
CA LEU A 104 17.63 3.96 37.38
C LEU A 104 18.98 4.06 36.66
N ALA A 105 19.05 4.87 35.61
CA ALA A 105 20.25 5.05 34.80
C ALA A 105 21.11 6.24 35.25
N GLU A 106 20.69 6.95 36.31
CA GLU A 106 21.32 8.19 36.78
C GLU A 106 21.48 9.24 35.65
N THR A 107 20.47 9.32 34.77
CA THR A 107 20.43 10.26 33.65
C THR A 107 19.46 11.41 33.92
N ASP A 108 19.65 12.52 33.19
CA ASP A 108 18.84 13.73 33.34
C ASP A 108 18.20 14.15 32.01
N ILE A 109 17.35 13.28 31.46
CA ILE A 109 16.64 13.55 30.20
C ILE A 109 15.48 14.52 30.46
N HIS A 110 15.64 15.76 30.02
CA HIS A 110 14.62 16.83 30.11
C HIS A 110 13.70 16.95 28.90
N TYR A 111 14.19 16.49 27.74
CA TYR A 111 13.49 16.59 26.46
C TYR A 111 13.35 15.21 25.84
N ALA A 112 12.15 14.88 25.42
CA ALA A 112 11.88 13.62 24.73
C ALA A 112 10.75 13.77 23.72
N SER A 113 10.79 12.96 22.67
CA SER A 113 9.70 12.86 21.71
C SER A 113 8.47 12.21 22.33
N SER A 114 7.28 12.58 21.83
CA SER A 114 6.05 11.87 22.20
C SER A 114 6.03 10.44 21.62
N GLY A 115 6.69 10.22 20.49
CA GLY A 115 6.86 8.89 19.90
C GLY A 115 7.92 8.05 20.63
N TYR A 116 7.69 6.74 20.71
CA TYR A 116 8.66 5.78 21.28
C TYR A 116 9.80 5.45 20.31
N ASN A 117 9.55 5.53 19.01
CA ASN A 117 10.49 5.14 17.98
C ASN A 117 10.39 6.10 16.78
N SER A 118 11.35 7.01 16.66
CA SER A 118 11.38 8.00 15.58
C SER A 118 11.48 7.35 14.19
N ASN A 119 12.15 6.20 14.07
CA ASN A 119 12.28 5.51 12.79
C ASN A 119 10.93 4.96 12.31
N SER A 120 10.12 4.39 13.20
CA SER A 120 8.79 3.89 12.83
C SER A 120 7.86 5.03 12.42
N VAL A 121 8.01 6.22 13.02
CA VAL A 121 7.25 7.42 12.64
C VAL A 121 7.59 7.85 11.21
N ILE A 122 8.88 7.96 10.87
CA ILE A 122 9.31 8.34 9.52
C ILE A 122 8.87 7.32 8.47
N LEU A 123 9.02 6.02 8.77
CA LEU A 123 8.58 4.95 7.88
C LEU A 123 7.06 5.00 7.65
N THR A 124 6.28 5.23 8.70
CA THR A 124 4.81 5.33 8.61
C THR A 124 4.40 6.56 7.81
N ALA A 125 4.98 7.73 8.09
CA ALA A 125 4.69 8.95 7.34
C ALA A 125 5.03 8.81 5.86
N SER A 126 6.22 8.27 5.56
CA SER A 126 6.67 8.03 4.18
C SER A 126 5.74 7.05 3.45
N PHE A 127 5.33 5.97 4.14
CA PHE A 127 4.38 5.00 3.59
C PHE A 127 3.01 5.62 3.30
N LEU A 128 2.47 6.44 4.21
CA LEU A 128 1.20 7.15 3.99
C LEU A 128 1.27 8.12 2.81
N ILE A 129 2.39 8.85 2.66
CA ILE A 129 2.64 9.71 1.50
C ILE A 129 2.68 8.87 0.22
N ALA A 130 3.42 7.75 0.21
CA ALA A 130 3.46 6.86 -0.94
C ALA A 130 2.07 6.32 -1.31
N LEU A 131 1.29 5.85 -0.33
CA LEU A 131 -0.06 5.37 -0.55
C LEU A 131 -0.97 6.46 -1.13
N TYR A 132 -0.85 7.69 -0.63
CA TYR A 132 -1.56 8.85 -1.17
C TYR A 132 -1.18 9.12 -2.63
N LEU A 133 0.12 9.17 -2.95
CA LEU A 133 0.60 9.38 -4.32
C LEU A 133 0.16 8.27 -5.26
N TYR A 134 0.16 7.02 -4.78
CA TYR A 134 -0.34 5.88 -5.53
C TYR A 134 -1.83 6.02 -5.84
N ALA A 135 -2.66 6.31 -4.83
CA ALA A 135 -4.11 6.48 -5.01
C ALA A 135 -4.46 7.66 -5.94
N LEU A 136 -3.74 8.78 -5.81
CA LEU A 136 -3.90 9.93 -6.68
C LEU A 136 -3.53 9.58 -8.13
N SER A 137 -2.37 8.96 -8.33
CA SER A 137 -1.89 8.55 -9.66
C SER A 137 -2.84 7.56 -10.31
N LEU A 138 -3.29 6.55 -9.55
CA LEU A 138 -4.27 5.58 -10.00
C LEU A 138 -5.58 6.25 -10.45
N THR A 139 -6.10 7.20 -9.67
CA THR A 139 -7.33 7.93 -10.01
C THR A 139 -7.18 8.72 -11.31
N ILE A 140 -6.04 9.39 -11.51
CA ILE A 140 -5.76 10.15 -12.73
C ILE A 140 -5.65 9.21 -13.94
N LEU A 141 -4.88 8.13 -13.82
CA LEU A 141 -4.66 7.16 -14.89
C LEU A 141 -5.96 6.46 -15.32
N LEU A 142 -6.83 6.09 -14.37
CA LEU A 142 -8.14 5.49 -14.65
C LEU A 142 -9.10 6.46 -15.36
N LYS A 143 -9.01 7.77 -15.06
CA LYS A 143 -9.81 8.80 -15.74
C LYS A 143 -9.28 9.08 -17.15
N ALA A 144 -7.96 9.00 -17.34
CA ALA A 144 -7.31 9.28 -18.62
C ALA A 144 -7.50 8.15 -19.64
N ASP A 145 -7.47 6.89 -19.20
CA ASP A 145 -7.51 5.73 -20.10
C ASP A 145 -8.39 4.62 -19.52
N ARG A 146 -9.53 4.35 -20.17
CA ARG A 146 -10.44 3.28 -19.76
C ARG A 146 -9.86 1.88 -19.98
N SER A 147 -8.99 1.69 -20.98
CA SER A 147 -8.33 0.40 -21.23
C SER A 147 -7.35 0.03 -20.10
N PHE A 148 -6.90 1.03 -19.33
CA PHE A 148 -6.05 0.79 -18.17
C PHE A 148 -6.78 0.03 -17.06
N LEU A 149 -8.09 0.26 -16.89
CA LEU A 149 -8.89 -0.48 -15.93
C LEU A 149 -8.90 -1.98 -16.24
N GLU A 150 -9.06 -2.35 -17.51
CA GLU A 150 -9.03 -3.76 -17.94
C GLU A 150 -7.69 -4.41 -17.62
N LYS A 151 -6.57 -3.72 -17.92
CA LYS A 151 -5.22 -4.22 -17.58
C LYS A 151 -5.02 -4.38 -16.08
N LEU A 152 -5.54 -3.45 -15.28
CA LEU A 152 -5.48 -3.50 -13.83
C LEU A 152 -6.28 -4.69 -13.27
N LEU A 153 -7.50 -4.90 -13.75
CA LEU A 153 -8.34 -6.02 -13.37
C LEU A 153 -7.69 -7.35 -13.77
N LEU A 154 -7.18 -7.47 -15.00
CA LEU A 154 -6.46 -8.65 -15.46
C LEU A 154 -5.21 -8.94 -14.61
N THR A 155 -4.51 -7.90 -14.17
CA THR A 155 -3.35 -8.05 -13.28
C THR A 155 -3.80 -8.58 -11.91
N CYS A 156 -4.83 -8.01 -11.29
CA CYS A 156 -5.40 -8.54 -10.04
C CYS A 156 -5.81 -10.01 -10.17
N ILE A 157 -6.53 -10.35 -11.24
CA ILE A 157 -7.00 -11.72 -11.49
C ILE A 157 -5.80 -12.66 -11.67
N GLY A 158 -4.81 -12.27 -12.49
CA GLY A 158 -3.61 -13.05 -12.71
C GLY A 158 -2.84 -13.34 -11.42
N VAL A 159 -2.67 -12.33 -10.57
CA VAL A 159 -2.04 -12.50 -9.25
C VAL A 159 -2.86 -13.43 -8.36
N GLY A 160 -4.18 -13.25 -8.28
CA GLY A 160 -5.04 -14.11 -7.48
C GLY A 160 -5.04 -15.57 -7.93
N ILE A 161 -4.98 -15.83 -9.24
CA ILE A 161 -4.84 -17.18 -9.78
C ILE A 161 -3.49 -17.78 -9.35
N LEU A 162 -2.39 -17.05 -9.49
CA LEU A 162 -1.06 -17.53 -9.08
C LEU A 162 -1.02 -17.84 -7.58
N GLU A 163 -1.57 -16.95 -6.75
CA GLU A 163 -1.70 -17.16 -5.30
C GLU A 163 -2.59 -18.37 -4.95
N ALA A 164 -3.73 -18.54 -5.65
CA ALA A 164 -4.63 -19.66 -5.44
C ALA A 164 -3.99 -21.00 -5.83
N VAL A 165 -3.30 -21.05 -6.97
CA VAL A 165 -2.56 -22.23 -7.42
C VAL A 165 -1.45 -22.56 -6.43
N TYR A 166 -0.67 -21.57 -6.00
CA TYR A 166 0.40 -21.78 -5.03
C TYR A 166 -0.14 -22.23 -3.66
N GLY A 167 -1.24 -21.64 -3.18
CA GLY A 167 -1.92 -22.08 -1.97
C GLY A 167 -2.49 -23.50 -2.07
N LEU A 168 -3.00 -23.90 -3.24
CA LEU A 168 -3.45 -25.28 -3.48
C LEU A 168 -2.28 -26.27 -3.47
N LEU A 169 -1.13 -25.90 -4.02
CA LEU A 169 0.09 -26.69 -3.94
C LEU A 169 0.56 -26.86 -2.49
N GLN A 170 0.46 -25.83 -1.65
CA GLN A 170 0.77 -25.92 -0.21
C GLN A 170 -0.20 -26.84 0.55
N ALA A 171 -1.47 -26.85 0.16
CA ALA A 171 -2.48 -27.74 0.76
C ALA A 171 -2.23 -29.21 0.39
N THR A 172 -1.81 -29.49 -0.84
CA THR A 172 -1.53 -30.86 -1.32
C THR A 172 -0.15 -31.36 -0.91
N ASN A 173 0.86 -30.49 -0.87
CA ASN A 173 2.21 -30.81 -0.44
C ASN A 173 2.59 -30.04 0.84
N SER A 174 2.46 -30.73 1.97
CA SER A 174 2.77 -30.18 3.29
C SER A 174 4.25 -29.79 3.54
N HIS A 175 5.16 -30.11 2.60
CA HIS A 175 6.54 -29.66 2.63
C HIS A 175 6.74 -28.28 2.00
N LEU A 176 5.78 -27.79 1.22
CA LEU A 176 5.84 -26.43 0.66
C LEU A 176 5.48 -25.42 1.75
N GLY A 177 6.47 -24.60 2.12
CA GLY A 177 6.29 -23.49 3.05
C GLY A 177 5.74 -22.24 2.38
N VAL A 178 5.62 -21.18 3.18
CA VAL A 178 5.43 -19.82 2.68
C VAL A 178 6.79 -19.31 2.21
N LEU A 179 6.84 -18.64 1.05
CA LEU A 179 8.08 -18.02 0.58
C LEU A 179 8.65 -17.11 1.68
N TRP A 180 9.98 -17.12 1.85
CA TRP A 180 10.71 -16.29 2.81
C TRP A 180 10.56 -16.65 4.30
N LEU A 181 9.88 -17.76 4.64
CA LEU A 181 9.74 -18.22 6.03
C LEU A 181 10.33 -19.62 6.23
N SER A 182 11.37 -19.70 7.07
CA SER A 182 12.17 -20.93 7.26
C SER A 182 11.55 -21.94 8.24
N ASP A 183 10.67 -21.51 9.15
CA ASP A 183 10.08 -22.39 10.17
C ASP A 183 8.58 -22.62 9.91
N ILE A 184 8.26 -23.82 9.43
CA ILE A 184 6.96 -24.18 8.84
C ILE A 184 6.17 -25.13 9.75
N ARG A 185 6.66 -25.43 10.96
CA ARG A 185 6.05 -26.46 11.82
C ARG A 185 4.60 -26.13 12.21
N GLN A 186 4.26 -24.85 12.35
CA GLN A 186 2.91 -24.39 12.69
C GLN A 186 1.98 -24.27 11.45
N PHE A 187 2.50 -24.51 10.25
CA PHE A 187 1.86 -24.06 9.00
C PHE A 187 1.63 -25.16 7.95
N LYS A 188 2.00 -26.41 8.26
CA LYS A 188 1.89 -27.56 7.35
C LYS A 188 0.45 -27.82 6.86
N GLY A 189 0.30 -28.07 5.56
CA GLY A 189 -0.95 -28.53 4.95
C GLY A 189 -2.07 -27.47 4.85
N MET A 190 -1.76 -26.19 5.04
CA MET A 190 -2.72 -25.09 4.93
C MET A 190 -2.44 -24.23 3.69
N ALA A 191 -3.47 -23.94 2.91
CA ALA A 191 -3.39 -23.00 1.79
C ALA A 191 -3.19 -21.56 2.30
N ARG A 192 -2.08 -20.93 1.91
CA ARG A 192 -1.72 -19.57 2.29
C ARG A 192 -1.20 -18.71 1.13
N GLY A 193 -0.81 -19.35 0.03
CA GLY A 193 -0.09 -18.67 -1.02
C GLY A 193 1.24 -18.13 -0.48
N THR A 194 1.65 -16.97 -0.94
CA THR A 194 2.85 -16.29 -0.44
C THR A 194 2.60 -15.52 0.85
N ILE A 195 1.34 -15.39 1.31
CA ILE A 195 0.95 -14.58 2.46
C ILE A 195 1.00 -15.40 3.77
N ILE A 196 1.75 -14.91 4.77
CA ILE A 196 1.91 -15.63 6.06
C ILE A 196 0.56 -15.87 6.77
N TYR A 197 -0.33 -14.88 6.77
CA TYR A 197 -1.59 -14.96 7.51
C TYR A 197 -2.74 -15.49 6.66
N LYS A 198 -3.30 -16.64 7.05
CA LYS A 198 -4.36 -17.34 6.30
C LYS A 198 -5.60 -16.49 6.04
N ASN A 199 -5.99 -15.60 6.97
CA ASN A 199 -7.18 -14.77 6.77
C ASN A 199 -6.90 -13.64 5.77
N GLN A 200 -5.66 -13.15 5.67
CA GLN A 200 -5.28 -12.16 4.66
C GLN A 200 -5.25 -12.80 3.26
N TYR A 201 -4.74 -14.03 3.16
CA TYR A 201 -4.83 -14.83 1.93
C TYR A 201 -6.30 -15.05 1.50
N ALA A 202 -7.15 -15.51 2.42
CA ALA A 202 -8.57 -15.70 2.14
C ALA A 202 -9.27 -14.38 1.76
N ALA A 203 -8.94 -13.27 2.43
CA ALA A 203 -9.45 -11.95 2.09
C ALA A 203 -9.05 -11.52 0.68
N LEU A 204 -7.78 -11.74 0.28
CA LEU A 204 -7.30 -11.46 -1.08
C LEU A 204 -8.12 -12.24 -2.11
N LEU A 205 -8.27 -13.56 -1.93
CA LEU A 205 -9.05 -14.37 -2.86
C LEU A 205 -10.52 -13.95 -2.90
N ASN A 206 -11.11 -13.60 -1.74
CA ASN A 206 -12.48 -13.07 -1.65
C ASN A 206 -12.68 -11.75 -2.39
N MET A 207 -11.64 -10.92 -2.51
CA MET A 207 -11.69 -9.69 -3.31
C MET A 207 -11.52 -9.97 -4.81
N ILE A 208 -10.76 -11.00 -5.20
CA ILE A 208 -10.40 -11.25 -6.59
C ILE A 208 -11.45 -12.09 -7.33
N TRP A 209 -12.03 -13.12 -6.70
CA TRP A 209 -12.96 -14.01 -7.42
C TRP A 209 -14.19 -13.29 -8.01
N PRO A 210 -14.82 -12.27 -7.37
CA PRO A 210 -15.94 -11.56 -7.98
C PRO A 210 -15.50 -10.78 -9.21
N LEU A 211 -14.30 -10.19 -9.19
CA LEU A 211 -13.72 -9.46 -10.32
C LEU A 211 -13.49 -10.40 -11.52
N ALA A 212 -13.03 -11.62 -11.26
CA ALA A 212 -12.84 -12.62 -12.31
C ALA A 212 -14.16 -13.02 -12.97
N VAL A 213 -15.22 -13.22 -12.18
CA VAL A 213 -16.56 -13.55 -12.68
C VAL A 213 -17.13 -12.40 -13.50
N GLU A 214 -17.06 -11.17 -12.99
CA GLU A 214 -17.55 -9.99 -13.71
C GLU A 214 -16.82 -9.79 -15.04
N GLN A 215 -15.48 -9.91 -15.05
CA GLN A 215 -14.69 -9.75 -16.26
C GLN A 215 -15.06 -10.80 -17.32
N HIS A 216 -15.28 -12.05 -16.91
CA HIS A 216 -15.73 -13.11 -17.81
C HIS A 216 -17.14 -12.84 -18.36
N CYS A 217 -18.08 -12.42 -17.51
CA CYS A 217 -19.44 -12.05 -17.91
C CYS A 217 -19.47 -10.81 -18.82
N SER A 218 -18.57 -9.85 -18.63
CA SER A 218 -18.43 -8.68 -19.48
C SER A 218 -17.90 -9.06 -20.86
N ALA A 219 -16.90 -9.96 -20.91
CA ALA A 219 -16.33 -10.47 -22.15
C ALA A 219 -17.28 -11.38 -22.96
N SER A 220 -18.23 -12.06 -22.30
CA SER A 220 -19.16 -12.98 -22.94
C SER A 220 -20.43 -12.32 -23.50
N LYS A 221 -20.69 -11.04 -23.23
CA LYS A 221 -21.81 -10.30 -23.85
C LYS A 221 -21.48 -10.03 -25.32
N PRO A 222 -22.19 -10.65 -26.29
CA PRO A 222 -22.01 -10.33 -27.69
C PRO A 222 -22.40 -8.88 -27.95
N CYS A 223 -21.63 -8.17 -28.76
CA CYS A 223 -22.03 -6.88 -29.32
C CYS A 223 -23.32 -7.01 -30.12
N LEU A 224 -24.48 -6.82 -29.48
CA LEU A 224 -25.74 -6.49 -30.14
C LEU A 224 -25.65 -5.06 -30.68
N LYS A 225 -24.79 -4.84 -31.69
CA LYS A 225 -24.89 -3.66 -32.55
C LYS A 225 -26.11 -3.86 -33.45
N LYS A 226 -27.18 -3.16 -33.07
CA LYS A 226 -28.36 -2.87 -33.89
C LYS A 226 -27.94 -2.54 -35.32
N ASN A 227 -28.35 -3.35 -36.29
CA ASN A 227 -28.58 -2.87 -37.64
C ASN A 227 -29.80 -1.93 -37.60
N PRO A 228 -29.73 -0.67 -38.08
CA PRO A 228 -30.94 0.08 -38.35
C PRO A 228 -31.69 -0.59 -39.52
N PRO A 229 -33.03 -0.69 -39.48
CA PRO A 229 -33.79 -1.13 -40.63
C PRO A 229 -33.61 -0.13 -41.79
N ARG A 230 -33.57 -0.69 -43.01
CA ARG A 230 -33.44 0.01 -44.29
C ARG A 230 -34.53 1.05 -44.51
#